data_AF-A0A519S4Z1-F1
#
_entry.id   AF-A0A519S4Z1-F1
#
_cell.length_a   1.000
_cell.length_b   1.000
_cell.length_c   1.000
_cell.angle_alpha   90.00
_cell.angle_beta   90.00
_cell.angle_gamma   90.00
#
_symmetry.space_group_name_H-M   'P 1'
#
loop_
_entity.id
_entity.type
_entity.pdbx_description
1 polymer ?
#
loop_
_entity_poly.entity_id
_entity_poly.type
_entity_poly.pdbx_seq_one_letter_code
_entity_poly.pdbx_strand_id
1 'polypeptide(L)'
;MTRFCYFYSLFALPGSLLAARPAQAQNQVANYGRGKPGTAAYEHFSFWTNNQQRTDIQYAYGKDRQDFRPRYAGPVRLHGQPGFKVQFANRRTLYLLPSGTKLLVATSATAAPKTFAWEYEGPVNGVGTVCSVCTPDAAAAMQLLRRHYLR
;
A
#
# COMPACT_ATOMS: atom_id res chain seq x y z
N MET A 1 -58.19 -32.05 49.57
CA MET A 1 -58.01 -30.96 48.58
C MET A 1 -56.96 -30.03 49.14
N THR A 2 -55.70 -30.26 48.78
CA THR A 2 -54.54 -29.56 49.37
C THR A 2 -53.47 -29.39 48.29
N ARG A 3 -52.98 -28.15 48.17
CA ARG A 3 -51.97 -27.64 47.22
C ARG A 3 -50.67 -28.44 47.22
N PHE A 4 -49.95 -28.46 46.09
CA PHE A 4 -48.50 -28.26 46.07
C PHE A 4 -48.05 -27.63 44.73
N CYS A 5 -47.33 -26.51 44.83
CA CYS A 5 -46.65 -25.80 43.77
C CYS A 5 -45.44 -26.59 43.26
N TYR A 6 -45.12 -26.50 41.96
CA TYR A 6 -43.75 -26.69 41.50
C TYR A 6 -43.35 -25.60 40.49
N PHE A 7 -42.22 -24.98 40.83
CA PHE A 7 -41.48 -23.95 40.12
C PHE A 7 -41.01 -24.42 38.75
N TYR A 8 -41.15 -23.58 37.72
CA TYR A 8 -40.29 -23.63 36.54
C TYR A 8 -39.58 -22.29 36.38
N SER A 9 -38.29 -22.29 36.71
CA SER A 9 -37.36 -21.19 36.53
C SER A 9 -37.04 -21.02 35.04
N LEU A 10 -37.49 -19.91 34.46
CA LEU A 10 -37.03 -19.43 33.16
C LEU A 10 -35.60 -18.90 33.29
N PHE A 11 -34.62 -19.65 32.81
CA PHE A 11 -33.27 -19.12 32.56
C PHE A 11 -33.31 -18.25 31.30
N ALA A 12 -33.42 -16.93 31.50
CA ALA A 12 -33.13 -15.96 30.46
C ALA A 12 -31.61 -15.87 30.27
N LEU A 13 -31.10 -16.41 29.17
CA LEU A 13 -29.72 -16.19 28.73
C LEU A 13 -29.62 -14.77 28.17
N PRO A 14 -28.82 -13.87 28.76
CA PRO A 14 -28.52 -12.60 28.11
C PRO A 14 -27.57 -12.86 26.94
N GLY A 15 -28.09 -12.78 25.72
CA GLY A 15 -27.30 -12.81 24.50
C GLY A 15 -26.33 -11.63 24.49
N SER A 16 -25.05 -11.90 24.70
CA SER A 16 -23.97 -10.95 24.52
C SER A 16 -23.91 -10.52 23.05
N LEU A 17 -24.55 -9.40 22.72
CA LEU A 17 -24.36 -8.68 21.47
C LEU A 17 -22.91 -8.16 21.46
N LEU A 18 -22.00 -8.93 20.85
CA LEU A 18 -20.68 -8.45 20.45
C LEU A 18 -20.90 -7.29 19.47
N ALA A 19 -20.80 -6.07 19.99
CA ALA A 19 -20.71 -4.87 19.17
C ALA A 19 -19.42 -4.96 18.34
N ALA A 20 -19.54 -5.47 17.11
CA ALA A 20 -18.48 -5.37 16.12
C ALA A 20 -18.22 -3.90 15.87
N ARG A 21 -17.14 -3.36 16.44
CA ARG A 21 -16.68 -2.01 16.10
C ARG A 21 -16.38 -2.00 14.61
N PRO A 22 -16.93 -1.07 13.82
CA PRO A 22 -16.56 -0.95 12.42
C PRO A 22 -15.05 -0.68 12.37
N ALA A 23 -14.30 -1.55 11.70
CA ALA A 23 -12.91 -1.27 11.38
C ALA A 23 -12.92 0.02 10.54
N GLN A 24 -12.47 1.13 11.11
CA GLN A 24 -12.32 2.36 10.33
C GLN A 24 -11.37 2.08 9.18
N ALA A 25 -11.77 2.57 8.01
CA ALA A 25 -11.00 2.36 6.79
C ALA A 25 -9.61 2.98 6.92
N GLN A 26 -8.58 2.13 6.97
CA GLN A 26 -7.21 2.58 7.13
C GLN A 26 -6.57 2.78 5.75
N ASN A 27 -6.50 4.04 5.32
CA ASN A 27 -5.72 4.44 4.16
C ASN A 27 -4.23 4.34 4.50
N GLN A 28 -3.44 3.75 3.60
CA GLN A 28 -2.00 3.72 3.72
C GLN A 28 -1.34 4.03 2.37
N VAL A 29 -0.17 4.67 2.41
CA VAL A 29 0.64 4.96 1.22
C VAL A 29 2.11 4.64 1.47
N ALA A 30 2.73 4.00 0.47
CA ALA A 30 4.16 3.79 0.41
C ALA A 30 4.76 4.60 -0.75
N ASN A 31 5.76 5.42 -0.46
CA ASN A 31 6.39 6.31 -1.43
C ASN A 31 7.81 5.85 -1.75
N TYR A 32 8.14 5.82 -3.04
CA TYR A 32 9.44 5.41 -3.54
C TYR A 32 9.92 6.37 -4.62
N GLY A 33 11.08 6.97 -4.43
CA GLY A 33 11.64 7.95 -5.35
C GLY A 33 13.09 7.67 -5.75
N ARG A 34 13.51 8.37 -6.80
CA ARG A 34 14.90 8.48 -7.23
C ARG A 34 15.16 9.85 -7.83
N GLY A 35 16.43 10.26 -7.79
CA GLY A 35 16.81 11.62 -8.18
C GLY A 35 16.40 12.63 -7.11
N LYS A 36 16.40 13.92 -7.47
CA LYS A 36 15.98 15.00 -6.58
C LYS A 36 14.77 15.71 -7.18
N PRO A 37 13.75 16.08 -6.38
CA PRO A 37 12.66 16.93 -6.86
C PRO A 37 13.20 18.17 -7.60
N GLY A 38 12.53 18.58 -8.68
CA GLY A 38 12.98 19.70 -9.52
C GLY A 38 14.13 19.38 -10.49
N THR A 39 14.47 18.10 -10.68
CA THR A 39 15.48 17.65 -11.66
C THR A 39 14.90 16.76 -12.74
N ALA A 40 15.50 16.73 -13.93
CA ALA A 40 15.07 15.86 -15.02
C ALA A 40 15.13 14.36 -14.68
N ALA A 41 15.98 13.98 -13.71
CA ALA A 41 16.13 12.61 -13.25
C ALA A 41 15.13 12.20 -12.15
N TYR A 42 14.30 13.13 -11.68
CA TYR A 42 13.28 12.85 -10.66
C TYR A 42 12.26 11.84 -11.18
N GLU A 43 12.04 10.79 -10.42
CA GLU A 43 10.93 9.86 -10.60
C GLU A 43 10.42 9.45 -9.22
N HIS A 44 9.11 9.35 -9.05
CA HIS A 44 8.46 9.01 -7.79
C HIS A 44 7.25 8.13 -8.03
N PHE A 45 7.06 7.12 -7.18
CA PHE A 45 5.86 6.30 -7.13
C PHE A 45 5.20 6.40 -5.76
N SER A 46 3.87 6.49 -5.75
CA SER A 46 3.05 6.35 -4.56
C SER A 46 2.10 5.17 -4.73
N PHE A 47 2.16 4.21 -3.80
CA PHE A 47 1.32 3.01 -3.80
C PHE A 47 0.29 3.10 -2.68
N TRP A 48 -0.98 3.24 -3.05
CA TRP A 48 -2.07 3.45 -2.11
C TRP A 48 -2.81 2.15 -1.81
N THR A 49 -3.21 2.01 -0.56
CA THR A 49 -4.20 1.02 -0.14
C THR A 49 -5.28 1.68 0.69
N ASN A 50 -6.48 1.15 0.60
CA ASN A 50 -7.61 1.49 1.45
C ASN A 50 -8.26 0.17 1.86
N ASN A 51 -8.60 0.00 3.13
CA ASN A 51 -9.22 -1.23 3.63
C ASN A 51 -8.43 -2.50 3.26
N GLN A 52 -7.10 -2.45 3.34
CA GLN A 52 -6.20 -3.56 2.97
C GLN A 52 -6.30 -3.99 1.49
N GLN A 53 -6.93 -3.17 0.65
CA GLN A 53 -7.02 -3.37 -0.79
C GLN A 53 -6.23 -2.29 -1.51
N ARG A 54 -5.62 -2.66 -2.64
CA ARG A 54 -4.98 -1.70 -3.54
C ARG A 54 -6.05 -0.76 -4.12
N THR A 55 -5.76 0.53 -4.12
CA THR A 55 -6.63 1.54 -4.77
C THR A 55 -5.92 2.16 -5.96
N ASP A 56 -4.86 2.94 -5.70
CA ASP A 56 -4.21 3.79 -6.67
C ASP A 56 -2.70 3.57 -6.73
N ILE A 57 -2.16 3.79 -7.93
CA ILE A 57 -0.72 3.92 -8.16
C ILE A 57 -0.53 5.27 -8.83
N GLN A 58 0.28 6.11 -8.21
CA GLN A 58 0.67 7.41 -8.76
C GLN A 58 2.14 7.33 -9.19
N TYR A 59 2.47 8.00 -10.28
CA TYR A 59 3.83 8.13 -10.77
C TYR A 59 4.09 9.57 -11.20
N ALA A 60 5.12 10.20 -10.64
CA ALA A 60 5.56 11.53 -11.04
C ALA A 60 6.96 11.47 -11.66
N TYR A 61 7.24 12.26 -12.69
CA TYR A 61 8.60 12.36 -13.23
C TYR A 61 8.97 13.73 -13.77
N GLY A 62 10.29 13.95 -13.87
CA GLY A 62 10.89 15.09 -14.54
C GLY A 62 10.99 16.36 -13.69
N LYS A 63 11.60 17.40 -14.27
CA LYS A 63 11.88 18.67 -13.62
C LYS A 63 10.61 19.37 -13.15
N ASP A 64 9.61 19.41 -14.02
CA ASP A 64 8.35 20.12 -13.79
C ASP A 64 7.26 19.23 -13.19
N ARG A 65 7.63 18.05 -12.66
CA ARG A 65 6.75 17.06 -12.05
C ARG A 65 5.48 16.78 -12.87
N GLN A 66 5.61 15.88 -13.83
CA GLN A 66 4.45 15.39 -14.58
C GLN A 66 3.85 14.18 -13.86
N ASP A 67 2.59 14.26 -13.46
CA ASP A 67 1.88 13.19 -12.74
C ASP A 67 1.09 12.27 -13.67
N PHE A 68 1.17 10.97 -13.40
CA PHE A 68 0.49 9.89 -14.12
C PHE A 68 -0.14 8.91 -13.14
N ARG A 69 -1.21 8.25 -13.57
CA ARG A 69 -1.89 7.20 -12.81
C ARG A 69 -1.83 5.87 -13.55
N PRO A 70 -0.70 5.15 -13.50
CA PRO A 70 -0.63 3.84 -14.10
C PRO A 70 -1.57 2.87 -13.38
N ARG A 71 -2.17 1.93 -14.11
CA ARG A 71 -3.00 0.87 -13.53
C ARG A 71 -2.14 -0.31 -13.11
N TYR A 72 -2.57 -1.04 -12.10
CA TYR A 72 -2.03 -2.36 -11.80
C TYR A 72 -2.34 -3.33 -12.96
N ALA A 73 -1.32 -4.06 -13.41
CA ALA A 73 -1.39 -4.95 -14.57
C ALA A 73 -1.06 -6.42 -14.23
N GLY A 74 -1.13 -6.78 -12.95
CA GLY A 74 -0.99 -8.15 -12.47
C GLY A 74 0.40 -8.50 -11.92
N PRO A 75 0.51 -9.64 -11.22
CA PRO A 75 1.78 -10.15 -10.74
C PRO A 75 2.68 -10.58 -11.90
N VAL A 76 3.98 -10.68 -11.64
CA VAL A 76 4.98 -11.18 -12.58
C VAL A 76 6.13 -11.83 -11.84
N ARG A 77 6.86 -12.72 -12.52
CA ARG A 77 8.21 -13.14 -12.12
C ARG A 77 9.20 -12.69 -13.16
N LEU A 78 10.28 -12.05 -12.72
CA LEU A 78 11.37 -11.62 -13.60
C LEU A 78 12.67 -12.18 -13.02
N HIS A 79 13.40 -12.97 -13.81
CA HIS A 79 14.61 -13.68 -13.36
C HIS A 79 14.43 -14.44 -12.04
N GLY A 80 13.27 -15.07 -11.85
CA GLY A 80 12.92 -15.79 -10.62
C GLY A 80 12.44 -14.90 -9.45
N GLN A 81 12.64 -13.58 -9.51
CA GLN A 81 12.19 -12.65 -8.48
C GLN A 81 10.71 -12.29 -8.66
N PRO A 82 9.88 -12.37 -7.59
CA PRO A 82 8.50 -11.93 -7.64
C PRO A 82 8.41 -10.40 -7.76
N GLY A 83 7.49 -9.94 -8.59
CA GLY A 83 7.19 -8.53 -8.80
C GLY A 83 5.77 -8.34 -9.28
N PHE A 84 5.47 -7.13 -9.73
CA PHE A 84 4.19 -6.79 -10.35
C PHE A 84 4.38 -5.82 -11.50
N LYS A 85 3.39 -5.78 -12.39
CA LYS A 85 3.38 -4.87 -13.53
C LYS A 85 2.48 -3.68 -13.24
N VAL A 86 2.89 -2.53 -13.75
CA VAL A 86 2.00 -1.36 -13.88
C VAL A 86 1.97 -0.95 -15.35
N GLN A 87 0.82 -0.47 -15.82
CA GLN A 87 0.64 -0.07 -17.20
C GLN A 87 0.12 1.36 -17.29
N PHE A 88 0.78 2.17 -18.11
CA PHE A 88 0.39 3.54 -18.42
C PHE A 88 -0.68 3.57 -19.52
N ALA A 89 -1.39 4.70 -19.66
CA ALA A 89 -2.43 4.88 -20.67
C ALA A 89 -1.91 4.67 -22.11
N ASN A 90 -0.64 5.00 -22.37
CA ASN A 90 0.04 4.74 -23.65
C ASN A 90 0.49 3.28 -23.84
N ARG A 91 -0.01 2.34 -23.02
CA ARG A 91 0.32 0.90 -23.01
C ARG A 91 1.74 0.55 -22.61
N ARG A 92 2.60 1.54 -22.30
CA ARG A 92 3.92 1.28 -21.71
C ARG A 92 3.73 0.54 -20.39
N THR A 93 4.48 -0.53 -20.21
CA THR A 93 4.43 -1.37 -19.01
C THR A 93 5.76 -1.30 -18.29
N LEU A 94 5.74 -1.16 -16.97
CA LEU A 94 6.92 -1.27 -16.12
C LEU A 94 6.79 -2.48 -15.20
N TYR A 95 7.94 -3.06 -14.86
CA TYR A 95 8.07 -4.22 -13.99
C TYR A 95 8.68 -3.73 -12.67
N LEU A 96 7.94 -3.91 -11.58
CA LEU A 96 8.29 -3.42 -10.26
C LEU A 96 8.63 -4.62 -9.37
N LEU A 97 9.86 -4.65 -8.87
CA LEU A 97 10.40 -5.74 -8.08
C LEU A 97 10.83 -5.23 -6.69
N PRO A 98 10.06 -5.56 -5.65
CA PRO A 98 10.50 -5.44 -4.26
C PRO A 98 11.86 -6.12 -4.00
N SER A 99 12.85 -5.38 -3.47
CA SER A 99 14.18 -5.91 -3.13
C SER A 99 14.72 -5.28 -1.85
N GLY A 100 14.80 -6.04 -0.76
CA GLY A 100 15.13 -5.48 0.56
C GLY A 100 14.12 -4.40 0.97
N THR A 101 14.56 -3.18 1.18
CA THR A 101 13.74 -1.96 1.39
C THR A 101 13.65 -1.07 0.16
N LYS A 102 14.23 -1.49 -0.97
CA LYS A 102 14.28 -0.75 -2.23
C LYS A 102 13.30 -1.32 -3.25
N LEU A 103 12.89 -0.47 -4.18
CA LEU A 103 12.04 -0.86 -5.30
C LEU A 103 12.86 -0.83 -6.60
N LEU A 104 12.99 -1.97 -7.26
CA LEU A 104 13.64 -2.06 -8.57
C LEU A 104 12.57 -1.89 -9.66
N VAL A 105 12.84 -1.05 -10.65
CA VAL A 105 11.89 -0.74 -11.74
C VAL A 105 12.56 -0.96 -13.08
N ALA A 106 12.10 -1.96 -13.83
CA ALA A 106 12.59 -2.28 -15.16
C ALA A 106 11.57 -1.88 -16.24
N THR A 107 12.07 -1.47 -17.41
CA THR A 107 11.23 -1.11 -18.57
C THR A 107 10.94 -2.29 -19.49
N SER A 108 11.66 -3.39 -19.33
CA SER A 108 11.48 -4.65 -20.06
C SER A 108 12.05 -5.80 -19.23
N ALA A 109 11.85 -7.03 -19.71
CA ALA A 109 12.39 -8.22 -19.06
C ALA A 109 13.93 -8.35 -19.11
N THR A 110 14.60 -7.53 -19.93
CA THR A 110 16.06 -7.59 -20.15
C THR A 110 16.76 -6.29 -19.78
N ALA A 111 16.02 -5.21 -19.52
CA ALA A 111 16.59 -3.92 -19.15
C ALA A 111 17.14 -3.96 -17.72
N ALA A 112 18.30 -3.34 -17.51
CA ALA A 112 18.82 -3.09 -16.18
C ALA A 112 17.81 -2.25 -15.36
N PRO A 113 17.44 -2.68 -14.14
CA PRO A 113 16.44 -1.98 -13.36
C PRO A 113 17.01 -0.67 -12.79
N LYS A 114 16.17 0.35 -12.72
CA LYS A 114 16.41 1.54 -11.90
C LYS A 114 16.12 1.20 -10.44
N THR A 115 16.93 1.74 -9.53
CA THR A 115 16.69 1.61 -8.09
C THR A 115 15.95 2.84 -7.56
N PHE A 116 14.87 2.61 -6.81
CA PHE A 116 14.12 3.61 -6.08
C PHE A 116 14.25 3.34 -4.57
N ALA A 117 14.50 4.38 -3.80
CA ALA A 117 14.56 4.33 -2.34
C ALA A 117 13.22 4.79 -1.75
N TRP A 118 12.90 4.31 -0.56
CA TRP A 118 11.74 4.82 0.18
C TRP A 118 11.94 6.30 0.50
N GLU A 119 10.90 7.10 0.32
CA GLU A 119 10.89 8.53 0.65
C GLU A 119 9.99 8.78 1.87
N TYR A 120 10.58 9.42 2.87
CA TYR A 120 9.85 9.89 4.04
C TYR A 120 9.04 11.13 3.67
N GLU A 121 7.73 11.07 3.92
CA GLU A 121 6.80 12.20 3.76
C GLU A 121 6.29 12.59 5.13
N GLY A 122 6.94 13.56 5.77
CA GLY A 122 6.59 14.03 7.12
C GLY A 122 7.52 15.13 7.60
N PRO A 123 7.42 15.56 8.88
CA PRO A 123 8.19 16.66 9.41
C PRO A 123 9.69 16.37 9.34
N VAL A 124 10.45 17.30 8.77
CA VAL A 124 11.92 17.25 8.76
C VAL A 124 12.41 18.20 9.83
N ASN A 125 13.17 17.69 10.81
CA ASN A 125 13.67 18.48 11.95
C ASN A 125 12.55 19.25 12.69
N GLY A 126 11.38 18.64 12.84
CA GLY A 126 10.22 19.24 13.51
C GLY A 126 9.43 20.26 12.67
N VAL A 127 9.82 20.51 11.41
CA VAL A 127 9.11 21.41 10.49
C VAL A 127 8.31 20.60 9.47
N GLY A 128 7.00 20.84 9.41
CA GLY A 128 6.07 20.16 8.50
C GLY A 128 4.91 19.46 9.21
N THR A 129 4.06 18.77 8.46
CA THR A 129 2.91 18.02 9.00
C THR A 129 3.16 16.51 8.92
N VAL A 130 2.80 15.78 9.97
CA VAL A 130 2.83 14.31 9.96
C VAL A 130 1.87 13.79 8.89
N CYS A 131 2.39 12.99 7.96
CA CYS A 131 1.54 12.23 7.06
C CYS A 131 0.97 11.01 7.79
N SER A 132 -0.28 11.12 8.24
CA SER A 132 -0.97 10.07 9.00
C SER A 132 -1.22 8.78 8.22
N VAL A 133 -1.24 8.87 6.89
CA VAL A 133 -1.45 7.72 5.98
C VAL A 133 -0.13 7.14 5.45
N CYS A 134 0.99 7.84 5.60
CA CYS A 134 2.26 7.37 5.09
C CYS A 134 2.78 6.24 5.97
N THR A 135 3.38 5.24 5.35
CA THR A 135 4.09 4.19 6.08
C THR A 135 5.21 4.82 6.91
N PRO A 136 5.39 4.40 8.19
CA PRO A 136 6.29 5.08 9.13
C PRO A 136 7.76 4.92 8.78
N ASP A 137 8.12 3.86 8.05
CA ASP A 137 9.49 3.55 7.66
C ASP A 137 9.54 2.70 6.37
N ALA A 138 10.77 2.51 5.86
CA ALA A 138 11.01 1.76 4.62
C ALA A 138 10.64 0.27 4.71
N ALA A 139 10.68 -0.34 5.90
CA ALA A 139 10.31 -1.73 6.09
C ALA A 139 8.79 -1.91 6.03
N ALA A 140 8.05 -1.03 6.71
CA ALA A 140 6.59 -0.96 6.64
C ALA A 140 6.10 -0.66 5.22
N ALA A 141 6.75 0.27 4.52
CA ALA A 141 6.50 0.57 3.11
C ALA A 141 6.63 -0.68 2.24
N MET A 142 7.72 -1.42 2.40
CA MET A 142 7.94 -2.63 1.62
C MET A 142 6.94 -3.73 1.97
N GLN A 143 6.58 -3.85 3.25
CA GLN A 143 5.58 -4.82 3.68
C GLN A 143 4.21 -4.52 3.09
N LEU A 144 3.85 -3.24 2.90
CA LEU A 144 2.64 -2.82 2.20
C LEU A 144 2.66 -3.31 0.75
N LEU A 145 3.74 -3.07 0.00
CA LEU A 145 3.88 -3.56 -1.38
C LEU A 145 3.77 -5.08 -1.45
N ARG A 146 4.51 -5.81 -0.60
CA ARG A 146 4.49 -7.28 -0.57
C ARG A 146 3.11 -7.84 -0.28
N ARG A 147 2.35 -7.23 0.64
CA ARG A 147 1.02 -7.72 1.03
C ARG A 147 -0.05 -7.44 -0.02
N HIS A 148 0.01 -6.30 -0.71
CA HIS A 148 -1.13 -5.81 -1.50
C HIS A 148 -0.88 -5.78 -3.02
N TYR A 149 0.38 -5.88 -3.46
CA TYR A 149 0.74 -5.77 -4.87
C TYR A 149 1.38 -7.04 -5.46
N LEU A 150 1.91 -7.94 -4.62
CA LEU A 150 2.48 -9.22 -5.07
C LEU A 150 1.50 -10.41 -5.04
N ARG A 151 0.27 -10.20 -4.55
CA ARG A 151 -0.78 -11.23 -4.51
C ARG A 151 -1.53 -11.33 -5.83
#